data_AF-A0A1P8YEB4-F1
#
_entry.id   AF-A0A1P8YEB4-F1
#
_cell.length_a   1.000
_cell.length_b   1.000
_cell.length_c   1.000
_cell.angle_alpha   90.00
_cell.angle_beta   90.00
_cell.angle_gamma   90.00
#
_symmetry.space_group_name_H-M   'P 1'
#
loop_
_entity.id
_entity.type
_entity.pdbx_description
1 polymer ?
#
loop_
_entity_poly.entity_id
_entity_poly.type
_entity_poly.pdbx_seq_one_letter_code
_entity_poly.pdbx_strand_id
1 'polypeptide(L)'
;MPTYRYRPFAEEVEPISLPDRTWPDKIIDRAPLWCAVDLRDGNQALIDPMSPARKRRMFDLLVRMGYKEIEVGFPSASQTDFDFVREIIEDGAIPDDVTIQVLTQCRDELIERTFAACDGARSVIVHFYNSTSILQRRVVFRAEREAIKKIATAGARKCLQEAAKYPDTNWRYEYSPESYTGTELEYAKEVCDAVTEVIAPTPRTRSS
;
A
#
# COMPACT_ATOMS: atom_id res chain seq x y z
N MET A 1 29.18 -22.69 -11.37
CA MET A 1 27.84 -22.32 -10.85
C MET A 1 26.82 -22.41 -11.99
N PRO A 2 25.54 -22.75 -11.73
CA PRO A 2 24.53 -22.94 -12.78
C PRO A 2 23.94 -21.59 -13.28
N THR A 3 24.78 -20.75 -13.88
CA THR A 3 24.38 -19.40 -14.35
C THR A 3 23.29 -19.44 -15.42
N TYR A 4 23.17 -20.52 -16.19
CA TYR A 4 22.13 -20.75 -17.20
C TYR A 4 20.69 -20.77 -16.65
N ARG A 5 20.51 -20.83 -15.32
CA ARG A 5 19.18 -20.74 -14.67
C ARG A 5 18.70 -19.30 -14.47
N TYR A 6 19.54 -18.31 -14.74
CA TYR A 6 19.29 -16.89 -14.51
C TYR A 6 19.51 -16.11 -15.80
N ARG A 7 18.65 -15.13 -16.06
CA ARG A 7 18.75 -14.26 -17.23
C ARG A 7 19.10 -12.83 -16.80
N PRO A 8 19.81 -12.05 -17.64
CA PRO A 8 19.95 -10.61 -17.43
C PRO A 8 18.59 -9.92 -17.29
N PHE A 9 18.51 -8.85 -16.50
CA PHE A 9 17.25 -8.13 -16.25
C PHE A 9 16.53 -7.71 -17.54
N ALA A 10 17.29 -7.22 -18.54
CA ALA A 10 16.74 -6.77 -19.81
C ALA A 10 16.06 -7.89 -20.62
N GLU A 11 16.43 -9.15 -20.39
CA GLU A 11 15.81 -10.34 -20.99
C GLU A 11 14.70 -10.93 -20.12
N GLU A 12 14.80 -10.79 -18.80
CA GLU A 12 13.80 -11.30 -17.86
C GLU A 12 12.55 -10.42 -17.81
N VAL A 13 12.73 -9.10 -17.91
CA VAL A 13 11.66 -8.10 -17.81
C VAL A 13 11.60 -7.26 -19.08
N GLU A 14 12.47 -6.26 -19.20
CA GLU A 14 12.61 -5.40 -20.37
C GLU A 14 13.89 -4.53 -20.28
N PRO A 15 14.42 -4.04 -21.41
CA PRO A 15 15.50 -3.07 -21.39
C PRO A 15 15.03 -1.71 -20.85
N ILE A 16 15.73 -1.15 -19.86
CA ILE A 16 15.47 0.20 -19.36
C ILE A 16 16.34 1.19 -20.12
N SER A 17 15.70 2.02 -20.95
CA SER A 17 16.36 3.15 -21.63
C SER A 17 15.71 4.46 -21.22
N LEU A 18 16.46 5.24 -20.42
CA LEU A 18 16.10 6.61 -20.07
C LEU A 18 17.35 7.48 -20.33
N PRO A 19 17.55 7.95 -21.58
CA PRO A 19 18.78 8.62 -22.00
C PRO A 19 18.97 9.97 -21.29
N ASP A 20 17.89 10.74 -21.12
CA ASP A 20 17.91 12.07 -20.50
C ASP A 20 17.70 12.01 -18.97
N ARG A 21 18.21 10.95 -18.31
CA ARG A 21 18.05 10.78 -16.86
C ARG A 21 18.79 11.90 -16.11
N THR A 22 18.13 12.50 -15.13
CA THR A 22 18.69 13.62 -14.37
C THR A 22 19.10 13.23 -12.95
N TRP A 23 18.63 12.08 -12.44
CA TRP A 23 18.90 11.66 -11.06
C TRP A 23 20.38 11.50 -10.69
N PRO A 24 21.33 11.16 -11.60
CA PRO A 24 22.75 11.11 -11.24
C PRO A 24 23.35 12.47 -10.84
N ASP A 25 22.76 13.57 -11.33
CA ASP A 25 23.26 14.94 -11.09
C ASP A 25 22.54 15.64 -9.91
N LYS A 26 21.62 14.96 -9.25
CA LYS A 26 20.83 15.52 -8.15
C LYS A 26 21.38 15.06 -6.81
N ILE A 27 21.65 16.03 -5.92
CA ILE A 27 21.97 15.78 -4.52
C ILE A 27 20.70 16.01 -3.70
N ILE A 28 20.35 15.06 -2.83
CA ILE A 28 19.19 15.18 -1.94
C ILE A 28 19.43 16.35 -0.95
N ASP A 29 18.51 17.31 -0.90
CA ASP A 29 18.60 18.54 -0.10
C ASP A 29 17.44 18.73 0.89
N ARG A 30 16.51 17.77 0.95
CA ARG A 30 15.32 17.79 1.81
C ARG A 30 14.89 16.38 2.19
N ALA A 31 14.24 16.24 3.34
CA ALA A 31 13.63 14.99 3.74
C ALA A 31 12.43 14.64 2.84
N PRO A 32 12.23 13.37 2.48
CA PRO A 32 10.98 12.91 1.89
C PRO A 32 9.87 12.86 2.95
N LEU A 33 8.64 12.63 2.50
CA LEU A 33 7.59 12.13 3.39
C LEU A 33 7.92 10.67 3.73
N TRP A 34 7.91 10.34 5.02
CA TRP A 34 8.22 9.01 5.51
C TRP A 34 6.95 8.27 5.90
N CYS A 35 6.80 7.05 5.38
CA CYS A 35 5.84 6.06 5.87
C CYS A 35 6.62 4.90 6.51
N ALA A 36 6.33 4.60 7.78
CA ALA A 36 6.94 3.50 8.51
C ALA A 36 6.04 2.25 8.44
N VAL A 37 6.60 1.12 8.01
CA VAL A 37 5.86 -0.13 7.75
C VAL A 37 6.19 -1.25 8.73
N ASP A 38 6.88 -0.93 9.82
CA ASP A 38 7.37 -1.88 10.82
C ASP A 38 6.26 -2.75 11.42
N LEU A 39 5.06 -2.20 11.61
CA LEU A 39 3.94 -2.88 12.26
C LEU A 39 3.20 -3.88 11.36
N ARG A 40 3.44 -3.83 10.04
CA ARG A 40 2.84 -4.73 9.05
C ARG A 40 3.92 -5.50 8.30
N ASP A 41 4.65 -4.85 7.39
CA ASP A 41 5.67 -5.52 6.56
C ASP A 41 6.83 -6.04 7.41
N GLY A 42 7.32 -5.22 8.35
CA GLY A 42 8.36 -5.62 9.29
C GLY A 42 7.89 -6.77 10.20
N ASN A 43 6.69 -6.65 10.77
CA ASN A 43 6.11 -7.66 11.64
C ASN A 43 5.91 -9.02 10.95
N GLN A 44 5.46 -9.02 9.69
CA GLN A 44 5.26 -10.23 8.89
C GLN A 44 6.58 -10.97 8.58
N ALA A 45 7.72 -10.28 8.62
CA ALA A 45 9.04 -10.85 8.39
C ALA A 45 9.68 -11.46 9.66
N LEU A 46 9.07 -11.31 10.83
CA LEU A 46 9.61 -11.84 12.09
C LEU A 46 9.38 -13.34 12.23
N ILE A 47 10.35 -14.04 12.83
CA ILE A 47 10.18 -15.44 13.26
C ILE A 47 9.08 -15.52 14.33
N ASP A 48 9.14 -14.62 15.31
CA ASP A 48 8.15 -14.47 16.37
C ASP A 48 7.41 -13.14 16.17
N PRO A 49 6.17 -13.15 15.63
CA PRO A 49 5.39 -11.94 15.44
C PRO A 49 5.23 -11.11 16.72
N MET A 50 5.09 -9.80 16.55
CA MET A 50 4.87 -8.87 17.65
C MET A 50 3.59 -9.23 18.41
N SER A 51 3.69 -9.31 19.73
CA SER A 51 2.52 -9.31 20.61
C SER A 51 1.86 -7.92 20.59
N PRO A 52 0.60 -7.78 21.07
CA PRO A 52 -0.07 -6.48 21.15
C PRO A 52 0.79 -5.42 21.87
N ALA A 53 1.42 -5.78 23.00
CA ALA A 53 2.31 -4.88 23.73
C ALA A 53 3.56 -4.45 22.92
N ARG A 54 4.13 -5.35 22.10
CA ARG A 54 5.27 -5.00 21.23
C ARG A 54 4.83 -4.08 20.09
N LYS A 55 3.66 -4.32 19.50
CA LYS A 55 3.08 -3.44 18.48
C LYS A 55 2.82 -2.05 19.05
N ARG A 56 2.16 -1.95 20.20
CA ARG A 56 1.89 -0.66 20.85
C ARG A 56 3.19 0.10 21.15
N ARG A 57 4.21 -0.60 21.68
CA ARG A 57 5.52 0.00 21.94
C ARG A 57 6.20 0.53 20.67
N MET A 58 6.10 -0.19 19.56
CA MET A 58 6.64 0.24 18.27
C MET A 58 5.86 1.45 17.72
N PHE A 59 4.53 1.42 17.76
CA PHE A 59 3.69 2.56 17.36
C PHE A 59 4.04 3.84 18.14
N ASP A 60 4.10 3.76 19.47
CA ASP A 60 4.47 4.89 20.33
C ASP A 60 5.91 5.39 20.06
N LEU A 61 6.82 4.50 19.64
CA LEU A 61 8.18 4.89 19.24
C LEU A 61 8.16 5.69 17.94
N LEU A 62 7.48 5.19 16.90
CA LEU A 62 7.40 5.85 15.59
C LEU A 62 6.73 7.22 15.71
N VAL A 63 5.66 7.32 16.49
CA VAL A 63 5.00 8.60 16.81
C VAL A 63 5.99 9.58 17.45
N ARG A 64 6.73 9.16 18.48
CA ARG A 64 7.71 10.02 19.18
C ARG A 64 8.88 10.42 18.30
N MET A 65 9.26 9.60 17.32
CA MET A 65 10.29 9.93 16.33
C MET A 65 9.82 10.95 15.30
N GLY A 66 8.50 11.13 15.12
CA GLY A 66 7.92 12.11 14.22
C GLY A 66 7.45 11.54 12.88
N TYR A 67 7.28 10.23 12.74
CA TYR A 67 6.61 9.65 11.57
C TYR A 67 5.14 10.11 11.52
N LYS A 68 4.66 10.44 10.32
CA LYS A 68 3.30 10.96 10.09
C LYS A 68 2.42 10.01 9.28
N GLU A 69 3.03 9.04 8.62
CA GLU A 69 2.34 7.92 7.98
C GLU A 69 2.90 6.62 8.59
N ILE A 70 2.03 5.78 9.11
CA ILE A 70 2.41 4.53 9.79
C ILE A 70 1.47 3.43 9.33
N GLU A 71 2.01 2.40 8.67
CA GLU A 71 1.24 1.22 8.27
C GLU A 71 1.07 0.28 9.48
N VAL A 72 -0.18 0.13 9.94
CA VAL A 72 -0.52 -0.49 11.23
C VAL A 72 -1.02 -1.94 11.12
N GLY A 73 -1.24 -2.44 9.90
CA GLY A 73 -1.60 -3.84 9.71
C GLY A 73 -2.26 -4.18 8.37
N PHE A 74 -2.56 -5.47 8.21
CA PHE A 74 -3.38 -6.05 7.15
C PHE A 74 -4.65 -6.65 7.77
N PRO A 75 -5.60 -5.80 8.24
CA PRO A 75 -6.67 -6.19 9.15
C PRO A 75 -7.72 -7.13 8.53
N SER A 76 -7.82 -7.16 7.19
CA SER A 76 -8.72 -8.08 6.51
C SER A 76 -8.16 -9.51 6.41
N ALA A 77 -6.84 -9.69 6.52
CA ALA A 77 -6.17 -10.99 6.45
C ALA A 77 -5.70 -11.50 7.83
N SER A 78 -5.61 -10.64 8.83
CA SER A 78 -5.12 -10.98 10.18
C SER A 78 -6.04 -10.42 11.26
N GLN A 79 -6.58 -11.30 12.13
CA GLN A 79 -7.40 -10.87 13.26
C GLN A 79 -6.59 -10.06 14.29
N THR A 80 -5.32 -10.41 14.54
CA THR A 80 -4.47 -9.66 15.47
C THR A 80 -4.10 -8.27 14.94
N ASP A 81 -4.09 -8.09 13.62
CA ASP A 81 -3.95 -6.76 13.00
C ASP A 81 -5.26 -5.98 13.11
N PHE A 82 -6.40 -6.63 12.86
CA PHE A 82 -7.72 -6.04 13.05
C PHE A 82 -7.89 -5.52 14.49
N ASP A 83 -7.59 -6.36 15.48
CA ASP A 83 -7.72 -6.02 16.90
C ASP A 83 -6.78 -4.86 17.28
N PHE A 84 -5.56 -4.83 16.73
CA PHE A 84 -4.63 -3.72 16.99
C PHE A 84 -5.10 -2.41 16.38
N VAL A 85 -5.68 -2.42 15.16
CA VAL A 85 -6.28 -1.22 14.55
C VAL A 85 -7.44 -0.71 15.40
N ARG A 86 -8.31 -1.61 15.89
CA ARG A 86 -9.39 -1.23 16.82
C ARG A 86 -8.86 -0.63 18.10
N GLU A 87 -7.87 -1.27 18.73
CA GLU A 87 -7.25 -0.81 19.97
C GLU A 87 -6.74 0.63 19.85
N ILE A 88 -5.92 0.94 18.82
CA ILE A 88 -5.34 2.29 18.70
C ILE A 88 -6.37 3.38 18.37
N ILE A 89 -7.49 3.01 17.72
CA ILE A 89 -8.60 3.94 17.43
C ILE A 89 -9.42 4.18 18.70
N GLU A 90 -9.86 3.10 19.36
CA GLU A 90 -10.75 3.15 20.53
C GLU A 90 -10.07 3.78 21.75
N ASP A 91 -8.76 3.55 21.92
CA ASP A 91 -7.96 4.18 22.98
C ASP A 91 -7.63 5.66 22.69
N GLY A 92 -7.94 6.18 21.50
CA GLY A 92 -7.51 7.51 21.08
C GLY A 92 -5.98 7.65 21.00
N ALA A 93 -5.28 6.58 20.61
CA ALA A 93 -3.82 6.53 20.59
C ALA A 93 -3.18 7.31 19.44
N ILE A 94 -3.95 7.54 18.37
CA ILE A 94 -3.48 8.14 17.12
C ILE A 94 -3.45 9.67 17.29
N PRO A 95 -2.27 10.32 17.23
CA PRO A 95 -2.20 11.79 17.28
C PRO A 95 -2.87 12.43 16.06
N ASP A 96 -3.35 13.67 16.23
CA ASP A 96 -4.06 14.43 15.19
C ASP A 96 -3.30 14.62 13.88
N ASP A 97 -1.97 14.62 13.93
CA ASP A 97 -1.09 14.81 12.77
C ASP A 97 -0.53 13.51 12.19
N VAL A 98 -1.01 12.36 12.66
CA VAL A 98 -0.65 11.02 12.16
C VAL A 98 -1.80 10.44 11.37
N THR A 99 -1.49 9.95 10.16
CA THR A 99 -2.41 9.14 9.35
C THR A 99 -1.99 7.68 9.42
N ILE A 100 -2.89 6.81 9.87
CA ILE A 100 -2.63 5.37 9.84
C ILE A 100 -2.81 4.82 8.43
N GLN A 101 -2.04 3.81 8.05
CA GLN A 101 -2.15 3.10 6.79
C GLN A 101 -2.53 1.64 7.04
N VAL A 102 -3.46 1.12 6.23
CA VAL A 102 -3.88 -0.29 6.29
C VAL A 102 -3.75 -0.92 4.91
N LEU A 103 -3.21 -2.13 4.86
CA LEU A 103 -3.05 -2.89 3.62
C LEU A 103 -4.30 -3.72 3.33
N THR A 104 -4.68 -3.82 2.06
CA THR A 104 -5.72 -4.75 1.60
C THR A 104 -5.49 -5.29 0.19
N GLN A 105 -5.96 -6.50 -0.06
CA GLN A 105 -6.08 -7.06 -1.41
C GLN A 105 -7.35 -6.56 -2.09
N CYS A 106 -7.37 -6.55 -3.43
CA CYS A 106 -8.50 -6.05 -4.22
C CYS A 106 -9.76 -6.95 -4.27
N ARG A 107 -9.99 -7.80 -3.26
CA ARG A 107 -11.24 -8.59 -3.15
C ARG A 107 -12.27 -7.79 -2.35
N ASP A 108 -13.51 -7.76 -2.82
CA ASP A 108 -14.56 -6.90 -2.28
C ASP A 108 -14.76 -7.06 -0.77
N GLU A 109 -14.83 -8.29 -0.29
CA GLU A 109 -15.02 -8.63 1.13
C GLU A 109 -13.81 -8.25 2.01
N LEU A 110 -12.60 -8.23 1.43
CA LEU A 110 -11.40 -7.82 2.14
C LEU A 110 -11.33 -6.30 2.24
N ILE A 111 -11.73 -5.58 1.19
CA ILE A 111 -11.86 -4.12 1.23
C ILE A 111 -12.91 -3.74 2.28
N GLU A 112 -14.12 -4.31 2.24
CA GLU A 112 -15.16 -4.08 3.25
C GLU A 112 -14.65 -4.26 4.68
N ARG A 113 -13.98 -5.38 4.95
CA ARG A 113 -13.42 -5.66 6.28
C ARG A 113 -12.32 -4.67 6.67
N THR A 114 -11.55 -4.16 5.71
CA THR A 114 -10.50 -3.16 5.96
C THR A 114 -11.10 -1.82 6.37
N PHE A 115 -12.17 -1.39 5.72
CA PHE A 115 -12.91 -0.19 6.12
C PHE A 115 -13.56 -0.36 7.49
N ALA A 116 -14.17 -1.52 7.76
CA ALA A 116 -14.74 -1.83 9.07
C ALA A 116 -13.70 -1.80 10.21
N ALA A 117 -12.47 -2.24 9.96
CA ALA A 117 -11.39 -2.14 10.94
C ALA A 117 -11.09 -0.68 11.32
N CYS A 118 -11.21 0.23 10.35
CA CYS A 118 -10.86 1.63 10.47
C CYS A 118 -12.02 2.53 10.95
N ASP A 119 -13.18 1.96 11.28
CA ASP A 119 -14.35 2.71 11.69
C ASP A 119 -14.05 3.61 12.91
N GLY A 120 -14.38 4.90 12.83
CA GLY A 120 -14.07 5.90 13.86
C GLY A 120 -12.66 6.51 13.79
N ALA A 121 -11.80 6.08 12.86
CA ALA A 121 -10.51 6.75 12.64
C ALA A 121 -10.72 8.12 11.97
N ARG A 122 -9.92 9.13 12.37
CA ARG A 122 -9.97 10.48 11.80
C ARG A 122 -9.41 10.55 10.38
N SER A 123 -8.26 9.90 10.13
CA SER A 123 -7.62 9.89 8.82
C SER A 123 -6.89 8.59 8.57
N VAL A 124 -7.11 8.01 7.39
CA VAL A 124 -6.60 6.68 7.03
C VAL A 124 -6.13 6.67 5.57
N ILE A 125 -4.99 6.03 5.31
CA ILE A 125 -4.58 5.59 3.98
C ILE A 125 -5.02 4.14 3.79
N VAL A 126 -5.93 3.90 2.85
CA VAL A 126 -6.23 2.54 2.39
C VAL A 126 -5.28 2.21 1.27
N HIS A 127 -4.31 1.35 1.57
CA HIS A 127 -3.34 0.85 0.61
C HIS A 127 -3.86 -0.45 0.00
N PHE A 128 -4.31 -0.38 -1.26
CA PHE A 128 -4.74 -1.57 -1.99
C PHE A 128 -3.73 -1.95 -3.06
N TYR A 129 -3.60 -3.25 -3.31
CA TYR A 129 -2.59 -3.75 -4.25
C TYR A 129 -3.03 -5.03 -4.96
N ASN A 130 -2.40 -5.27 -6.10
CA ASN A 130 -2.39 -6.56 -6.76
C ASN A 130 -1.08 -6.73 -7.53
N SER A 131 -0.57 -7.96 -7.64
CA SER A 131 0.64 -8.22 -8.42
C SER A 131 0.40 -7.94 -9.91
N THR A 132 1.42 -7.35 -10.55
CA THR A 132 1.39 -6.98 -11.96
C THR A 132 2.52 -7.62 -12.78
N SER A 133 3.49 -8.29 -12.16
CA SER A 133 4.69 -8.81 -12.86
C SER A 133 4.38 -9.86 -13.93
N ILE A 134 5.22 -9.89 -14.98
CA ILE A 134 5.13 -10.86 -16.10
C ILE A 134 4.97 -12.29 -15.55
N LEU A 135 5.81 -12.65 -14.58
CA LEU A 135 5.82 -13.98 -14.00
C LEU A 135 4.51 -14.28 -13.28
N GLN A 136 4.07 -13.42 -12.35
CA GLN A 136 2.86 -13.67 -11.58
C GLN A 136 1.59 -13.67 -12.46
N ARG A 137 1.48 -12.77 -13.45
CA ARG A 137 0.36 -12.79 -14.40
C ARG A 137 0.23 -14.16 -15.07
N ARG A 138 1.36 -14.74 -15.52
CA ARG A 138 1.41 -16.03 -16.19
C ARG A 138 1.14 -17.23 -15.27
N VAL A 139 1.78 -17.29 -14.10
CA VAL A 139 1.82 -18.53 -13.30
C VAL A 139 0.93 -18.52 -12.07
N VAL A 140 0.65 -17.35 -11.49
CA VAL A 140 -0.23 -17.20 -10.31
C VAL A 140 -1.65 -16.94 -10.75
N PHE A 141 -1.88 -15.86 -11.50
CA PHE A 141 -3.22 -15.45 -11.91
C PHE A 141 -3.72 -16.17 -13.17
N ARG A 142 -2.79 -16.63 -14.02
CA ARG A 142 -3.10 -17.20 -15.34
C ARG A 142 -4.02 -16.28 -16.14
N ALA A 143 -3.70 -14.99 -16.11
CA ALA A 143 -4.55 -13.92 -16.63
C ALA A 143 -3.74 -12.90 -17.43
N GLU A 144 -4.39 -12.36 -18.46
CA GLU A 144 -3.83 -11.33 -19.33
C GLU A 144 -3.85 -9.93 -18.70
N ARG A 145 -3.11 -9.00 -19.30
CA ARG A 145 -2.96 -7.61 -18.85
C ARG A 145 -4.30 -6.91 -18.51
N GLU A 146 -5.31 -7.05 -19.37
CA GLU A 146 -6.63 -6.43 -19.13
C GLU A 146 -7.33 -6.96 -17.88
N ALA A 147 -7.27 -8.27 -17.63
CA ALA A 147 -7.89 -8.88 -16.46
C ALA A 147 -7.21 -8.40 -15.16
N ILE A 148 -5.88 -8.30 -15.16
CA ILE A 148 -5.10 -7.82 -14.01
C ILE A 148 -5.36 -6.33 -13.74
N LYS A 149 -5.46 -5.50 -14.79
CA LYS A 149 -5.88 -4.09 -14.68
C LYS A 149 -7.31 -3.97 -14.13
N LYS A 150 -8.22 -4.86 -14.55
CA LYS A 150 -9.60 -4.88 -14.06
C LYS A 150 -9.68 -5.17 -12.56
N ILE A 151 -8.80 -6.03 -12.02
CA ILE A 151 -8.70 -6.27 -10.56
C ILE A 151 -8.37 -4.97 -9.83
N ALA A 152 -7.34 -4.24 -10.29
CA ALA A 152 -6.93 -2.97 -9.69
C ALA A 152 -8.06 -1.93 -9.70
N THR A 153 -8.67 -1.70 -10.87
CA THR A 153 -9.73 -0.70 -11.02
C THR A 153 -11.03 -1.10 -10.32
N ALA A 154 -11.33 -2.39 -10.18
CA ALA A 154 -12.45 -2.87 -9.37
C ALA A 154 -12.20 -2.59 -7.88
N GLY A 155 -10.99 -2.88 -7.39
CA GLY A 155 -10.57 -2.53 -6.03
C GLY A 155 -10.68 -1.03 -5.75
N ALA A 156 -10.23 -0.18 -6.67
CA ALA A 156 -10.37 1.27 -6.57
C ALA A 156 -11.84 1.72 -6.48
N ARG A 157 -12.72 1.19 -7.35
CA ARG A 157 -14.17 1.47 -7.30
C ARG A 157 -14.79 1.04 -5.98
N LYS A 158 -14.40 -0.13 -5.48
CA LYS A 158 -14.89 -0.65 -4.21
C LYS A 158 -14.43 0.21 -3.03
N CYS A 159 -13.19 0.69 -3.03
CA CYS A 159 -12.70 1.63 -2.02
C CYS A 159 -13.53 2.92 -1.96
N LEU A 160 -13.95 3.47 -3.11
CA LEU A 160 -14.83 4.64 -3.13
C LEU A 160 -16.24 4.33 -2.61
N GLN A 161 -16.78 3.15 -2.96
CA GLN A 161 -18.08 2.70 -2.46
C GLN A 161 -18.08 2.53 -0.94
N GLU A 162 -17.04 1.95 -0.37
CA GLU A 162 -16.92 1.78 1.08
C GLU A 162 -16.68 3.11 1.78
N ALA A 163 -15.79 3.98 1.27
CA ALA A 163 -15.55 5.29 1.85
C ALA A 163 -16.83 6.14 1.98
N ALA A 164 -17.74 6.05 1.01
CA ALA A 164 -19.03 6.76 1.05
C ALA A 164 -19.94 6.33 2.22
N LYS A 165 -19.72 5.14 2.80
CA LYS A 165 -20.47 4.64 3.97
C LYS A 165 -19.92 5.19 5.29
N TYR A 166 -18.68 5.69 5.29
CA TYR A 166 -17.97 6.20 6.47
C TYR A 166 -17.55 7.66 6.25
N PRO A 167 -18.49 8.62 6.25
CA PRO A 167 -18.25 10.00 5.82
C PRO A 167 -17.37 10.82 6.78
N ASP A 168 -17.27 10.39 8.05
CA ASP A 168 -16.55 11.14 9.09
C ASP A 168 -15.02 10.93 9.06
N THR A 169 -14.55 9.93 8.30
CA THR A 169 -13.13 9.61 8.15
C THR A 169 -12.56 10.28 6.90
N ASN A 170 -11.42 10.94 7.05
CA ASN A 170 -10.65 11.44 5.91
C ASN A 170 -9.87 10.30 5.23
N TRP A 171 -10.48 9.70 4.21
CA TRP A 171 -9.91 8.61 3.42
C TRP A 171 -8.91 9.12 2.38
N ARG A 172 -7.72 8.52 2.39
CA ARG A 172 -6.69 8.64 1.34
C ARG A 172 -6.43 7.26 0.76
N TYR A 173 -5.88 7.22 -0.45
CA TYR A 173 -5.65 5.98 -1.17
C TYR A 173 -4.20 5.87 -1.62
N GLU A 174 -3.65 4.67 -1.49
CA GLU A 174 -2.37 4.27 -2.07
C GLU A 174 -2.60 3.02 -2.93
N TYR A 175 -1.99 2.99 -4.11
CA TYR A 175 -2.03 1.83 -5.00
C TYR A 175 -0.62 1.35 -5.32
N SER A 176 -0.39 0.04 -5.15
CA SER A 176 0.85 -0.61 -5.59
C SER A 176 0.59 -1.61 -6.72
N PRO A 177 1.20 -1.43 -7.90
CA PRO A 177 1.36 -2.50 -8.87
C PRO A 177 2.43 -3.48 -8.34
N GLU A 178 2.02 -4.42 -7.47
CA GLU A 178 2.95 -5.28 -6.73
C GLU A 178 3.85 -6.10 -7.67
N SER A 179 5.06 -6.41 -7.19
CA SER A 179 6.16 -6.95 -8.01
C SER A 179 6.54 -6.03 -9.18
N TYR A 180 6.41 -4.71 -9.00
CA TYR A 180 6.66 -3.67 -10.01
C TYR A 180 7.96 -3.86 -10.81
N THR A 181 9.06 -4.24 -10.15
CA THR A 181 10.36 -4.44 -10.83
C THR A 181 10.36 -5.62 -11.80
N GLY A 182 9.38 -6.51 -11.74
CA GLY A 182 9.14 -7.59 -12.70
C GLY A 182 8.01 -7.27 -13.70
N THR A 183 7.56 -6.02 -13.76
CA THR A 183 6.47 -5.53 -14.60
C THR A 183 7.03 -4.59 -15.66
N GLU A 184 6.48 -4.68 -16.87
CA GLU A 184 6.79 -3.73 -17.95
C GLU A 184 6.32 -2.32 -17.54
N LEU A 185 7.19 -1.31 -17.67
CA LEU A 185 6.97 0.06 -17.20
C LEU A 185 5.73 0.69 -17.84
N GLU A 186 5.52 0.47 -19.13
CA GLU A 186 4.33 0.95 -19.85
C GLU A 186 3.06 0.36 -19.25
N TYR A 187 3.08 -0.92 -18.92
CA TYR A 187 1.93 -1.59 -18.32
C TYR A 187 1.71 -1.16 -16.87
N ALA A 188 2.77 -0.97 -16.09
CA ALA A 188 2.65 -0.44 -14.73
C ALA A 188 2.04 0.97 -14.74
N LYS A 189 2.46 1.84 -15.68
CA LYS A 189 1.86 3.16 -15.90
C LYS A 189 0.39 3.04 -16.27
N GLU A 190 0.05 2.20 -17.25
CA GLU A 190 -1.32 1.99 -17.72
C GLU A 190 -2.27 1.59 -16.56
N VAL A 191 -1.83 0.69 -15.69
CA VAL A 191 -2.63 0.26 -14.52
C VAL A 191 -2.76 1.40 -13.50
N CYS A 192 -1.67 2.12 -13.21
CA CYS A 192 -1.70 3.26 -12.28
C CYS A 192 -2.58 4.40 -12.79
N ASP A 193 -2.53 4.72 -14.08
CA ASP A 193 -3.38 5.73 -14.72
C ASP A 193 -4.85 5.33 -14.62
N ALA A 194 -5.19 4.06 -14.93
CA ALA A 194 -6.56 3.57 -14.84
C ALA A 194 -7.10 3.59 -13.39
N VAL A 195 -6.26 3.31 -12.39
CA VAL A 195 -6.62 3.49 -10.96
C VAL A 195 -6.81 4.96 -10.63
N THR A 196 -5.94 5.84 -11.13
CA THR A 196 -6.01 7.30 -10.95
C THR A 196 -7.29 7.87 -11.54
N GLU A 197 -7.73 7.41 -12.70
CA GLU A 197 -9.00 7.81 -13.33
C GLU A 197 -10.21 7.48 -12.46
N VAL A 198 -10.20 6.32 -11.79
CA VAL A 198 -11.26 5.91 -10.87
C VAL A 198 -11.24 6.76 -9.59
N ILE A 199 -10.07 6.88 -8.95
CA ILE A 199 -9.92 7.60 -7.67
C ILE A 199 -10.10 9.11 -7.84
N ALA A 200 -9.79 9.66 -9.02
CA ALA A 200 -9.85 11.08 -9.36
C ALA A 200 -9.15 11.99 -8.32
N PRO A 201 -7.84 11.76 -8.02
CA PRO A 201 -7.14 12.56 -7.03
C PRO A 201 -6.98 14.01 -7.48
N THR A 202 -6.95 14.95 -6.53
CA THR A 202 -6.72 16.37 -6.80
C THR A 202 -5.46 16.86 -6.09
N PRO A 203 -4.85 17.98 -6.53
CA PRO A 203 -3.69 18.56 -5.84
C PRO A 203 -3.96 19.01 -4.39
N ARG A 204 -5.23 19.09 -3.97
CA ARG A 204 -5.64 19.68 -2.70
C ARG A 204 -6.02 18.59 -1.70
N THR A 205 -5.11 18.28 -0.78
CA THR A 205 -5.33 17.35 0.35
C THR A 205 -4.79 17.92 1.67
N ARG A 206 -5.02 19.22 1.91
CA ARG A 206 -4.91 19.84 3.24
C ARG A 206 -6.03 20.87 3.43
N SER A 207 -7.03 20.53 4.24
CA SER A 207 -7.66 21.54 5.10
C SER A 207 -6.97 21.45 6.45
N SER A 208 -6.31 22.55 6.82
CA SER A 208 -5.93 22.87 8.20
C SER A 208 -7.08 22.65 9.18
#